data_AF-A0A1G8CXE7-F1
#
_entry.id   AF-A0A1G8CXE7-F1
#
_cell.length_a   1.000
_cell.length_b   1.000
_cell.length_c   1.000
_cell.angle_alpha   90.00
_cell.angle_beta   90.00
_cell.angle_gamma   90.00
#
_symmetry.space_group_name_H-M   'P 1'
#
loop_
_entity.id
_entity.type
_entity.pdbx_description
1 polymer ?
#
loop_
_entity_poly.entity_id
_entity_poly.type
_entity_poly.pdbx_seq_one_letter_code
_entity_poly.pdbx_strand_id
1 'polypeptide(L)' 'WEEYMETCEDIRHTLGMKDLYSHRKETIERIFGTAKENHGFRYTQMYGKARMIMKVALTFACMNLKKLAKIQQEWDLKMA' A
#
# COMPACT_ATOMS: atom_id res chain seq x y z
N TRP A 1 -24.20 -3.33 4.39
CA TRP A 1 -22.90 -2.76 3.90
C TRP A 1 -22.68 -1.42 4.56
N GLU A 2 -23.67 -0.54 4.55
CA GLU A 2 -23.63 0.77 5.22
C GLU A 2 -23.33 0.68 6.72
N GLU A 3 -24.03 -0.17 7.48
CA GLU A 3 -23.77 -0.39 8.91
C GLU A 3 -22.31 -0.78 9.23
N TYR A 4 -21.70 -1.62 8.38
CA TYR A 4 -20.28 -1.98 8.52
C TYR A 4 -19.36 -0.80 8.23
N MET A 5 -19.79 0.10 7.34
CA MET A 5 -19.02 1.27 6.95
C MET A 5 -19.06 2.35 8.04
N GLU A 6 -20.22 2.53 8.68
CA GLU A 6 -20.38 3.35 9.89
C GLU A 6 -19.51 2.79 11.02
N THR A 7 -19.58 1.48 11.29
CA THR A 7 -18.73 0.83 12.31
C THR A 7 -17.24 1.09 12.07
N CYS A 8 -16.77 1.02 10.83
CA CYS A 8 -15.38 1.34 10.48
C CYS A 8 -15.02 2.80 10.74
N GLU A 9 -15.95 3.73 10.49
CA GLU A 9 -15.76 5.15 10.73
C GLU A 9 -15.68 5.44 12.23
N ASP A 10 -16.55 4.83 13.03
CA ASP A 10 -16.51 4.95 14.49
C ASP A 10 -15.17 4.46 15.04
N ILE A 11 -14.71 3.28 14.59
CA ILE A 11 -13.39 2.73 14.97
C ILE A 11 -12.27 3.70 14.61
N ARG A 12 -12.33 4.35 13.43
CA ARG A 12 -11.29 5.29 12.99
C ARG A 12 -11.12 6.46 13.95
N HIS A 13 -12.20 6.92 14.59
CA HIS A 13 -12.17 8.07 15.51
C HIS A 13 -11.88 7.68 16.96
N THR A 14 -11.79 6.39 17.28
CA THR A 14 -11.40 5.95 18.63
C THR A 14 -9.97 6.35 19.00
N LEU A 15 -9.71 6.47 20.30
CA LEU A 15 -8.41 6.84 20.85
C LEU A 15 -7.31 5.86 20.37
N GLY A 16 -6.19 6.40 19.90
CA GLY A 16 -5.09 5.62 19.31
C GLY A 16 -5.32 5.21 17.85
N MET A 17 -6.55 4.83 17.46
CA MET A 17 -6.85 4.52 16.07
C MET A 17 -6.80 5.73 15.16
N LYS A 18 -7.25 6.90 15.65
CA LYS A 18 -7.16 8.15 14.90
C LYS A 18 -5.70 8.48 14.53
N ASP A 19 -4.79 8.32 15.48
CA ASP A 19 -3.37 8.58 15.27
C ASP A 19 -2.76 7.53 14.33
N LEU A 20 -3.06 6.24 14.54
CA LEU A 20 -2.62 5.19 13.64
C LEU A 20 -3.12 5.41 12.20
N TYR A 21 -4.40 5.75 12.05
CA TYR A 21 -5.02 6.01 10.76
C TYR A 21 -4.40 7.23 10.06
N SER A 22 -3.94 8.23 10.81
CA SER A 22 -3.27 9.41 10.23
C SER A 22 -2.01 9.05 9.43
N HIS A 23 -1.32 7.94 9.75
CA HIS A 23 -0.13 7.46 9.05
C HIS A 23 -0.45 6.79 7.69
N ARG A 24 -1.72 6.52 7.39
CA ARG A 24 -2.18 5.93 6.12
C ARG A 24 -1.73 6.77 4.93
N LYS A 25 -1.77 8.10 5.04
CA LYS A 25 -1.38 9.04 3.97
C LYS A 25 0.10 8.89 3.58
N GLU A 26 0.95 8.54 4.55
CA GLU A 26 2.41 8.47 4.39
C GLU A 26 2.88 7.14 3.79
N THR A 27 2.13 6.08 4.05
CA THR A 27 2.49 4.71 3.70
C THR A 27 1.57 4.18 2.61
N ILE A 28 0.31 3.90 2.95
CA ILE A 28 -0.68 3.28 2.08
C ILE A 28 -0.92 4.18 0.86
N GLU A 29 -1.41 5.40 1.05
CA GLU A 29 -1.84 6.25 -0.07
C GLU A 29 -0.69 6.60 -1.02
N ARG A 30 0.52 6.78 -0.50
CA ARG A 30 1.73 7.00 -1.31
C ARG A 30 2.11 5.79 -2.16
N ILE A 31 2.03 4.57 -1.62
CA ILE A 31 2.27 3.35 -2.38
C ILE A 31 1.19 3.17 -3.46
N PHE A 32 -0.08 3.38 -3.11
CA PHE A 32 -1.18 3.30 -4.08
C PHE A 32 -1.06 4.36 -5.19
N GLY A 33 -0.64 5.58 -4.87
CA GLY A 33 -0.32 6.62 -5.86
C GLY A 33 0.80 6.16 -6.80
N THR A 34 1.89 5.63 -6.26
CA THR A 34 3.01 5.08 -7.06
C THR A 34 2.54 3.95 -7.98
N ALA A 35 1.70 3.04 -7.47
CA ALA A 35 1.17 1.94 -8.28
C ALA A 35 0.25 2.44 -9.41
N LYS A 36 -0.54 3.48 -9.16
CA LYS A 36 -1.39 4.12 -10.18
C LYS A 36 -0.56 4.79 -11.27
N GLU A 37 0.38 5.66 -10.89
CA GLU A 37 1.16 6.47 -11.83
C GLU A 37 2.23 5.66 -12.56
N ASN A 38 3.03 4.90 -11.81
CA ASN A 38 4.25 4.29 -12.35
C ASN A 38 4.05 2.85 -12.82
N HIS A 39 2.96 2.18 -12.39
CA HIS A 39 2.67 0.79 -12.73
C HIS A 39 1.34 0.61 -13.47
N GLY A 40 0.70 1.73 -13.86
CA GLY A 40 -0.46 1.74 -14.74
C GLY A 40 -1.71 1.13 -14.11
N PHE A 41 -1.95 1.38 -12.83
CA PHE A 41 -3.16 0.94 -12.11
C PHE A 41 -4.28 1.98 -12.08
N ARG A 42 -4.15 3.10 -12.82
CA ARG A 42 -5.28 4.02 -13.05
C ARG A 42 -6.44 3.32 -13.77
N TYR A 43 -6.11 2.36 -14.65
CA TYR A 43 -7.09 1.56 -15.39
C TYR A 43 -6.71 0.09 -15.35
N THR A 44 -7.70 -0.78 -15.53
CA THR A 44 -7.47 -2.22 -15.69
C THR A 44 -6.87 -2.50 -17.06
N GLN A 45 -5.62 -2.96 -17.08
CA GLN A 45 -4.86 -3.20 -18.32
C GLN A 45 -4.95 -4.65 -18.82
N MET A 46 -5.63 -5.54 -18.08
CA MET A 46 -5.75 -6.95 -18.43
C MET A 46 -7.19 -7.41 -18.30
N TYR A 47 -7.61 -8.32 -19.19
CA TYR A 47 -8.92 -8.94 -19.14
C TYR A 47 -8.98 -10.03 -18.07
N GLY A 48 -10.07 -10.01 -17.30
CA GLY A 48 -10.37 -11.01 -16.29
C GLY A 48 -9.69 -10.77 -14.94
N LYS A 49 -10.42 -11.12 -13.87
CA LYS A 49 -10.00 -10.93 -12.48
C LYS A 49 -8.69 -11.64 -12.16
N ALA A 50 -8.51 -12.88 -12.62
CA ALA A 50 -7.31 -13.67 -12.35
C ALA A 50 -6.02 -12.99 -12.83
N ARG A 51 -6.02 -12.46 -14.06
CA ARG A 51 -4.84 -11.78 -14.64
C ARG A 51 -4.54 -10.46 -13.93
N MET A 52 -5.58 -9.68 -13.61
CA MET A 52 -5.40 -8.45 -12.84
C MET A 52 -4.87 -8.74 -11.42
N ILE A 53 -5.35 -9.79 -10.75
CA ILE A 53 -4.82 -10.21 -9.44
C ILE A 53 -3.33 -10.53 -9.54
N MET A 54 -2.91 -11.32 -10.53
CA MET A 54 -1.50 -11.64 -10.73
C MET A 54 -0.65 -10.39 -10.99
N LYS A 55 -1.12 -9.46 -11.83
CA LYS A 55 -0.44 -8.18 -12.10
C LYS A 55 -0.23 -7.37 -10.82
N VAL A 56 -1.29 -7.25 -10.02
CA VAL A 56 -1.28 -6.54 -8.73
C VAL A 56 -0.29 -7.20 -7.78
N ALA A 57 -0.43 -8.50 -7.54
CA ALA A 57 0.42 -9.25 -6.62
C ALA A 57 1.91 -9.13 -6.97
N LEU A 58 2.25 -9.34 -8.25
CA LEU A 58 3.63 -9.23 -8.73
C LEU A 58 4.19 -7.82 -8.55
N THR A 59 3.39 -6.79 -8.88
CA THR A 59 3.83 -5.39 -8.76
C THR A 59 4.15 -5.03 -7.31
N PHE A 60 3.25 -5.34 -6.37
CA PHE A 60 3.47 -5.03 -4.96
C PHE A 60 4.58 -5.90 -4.35
N ALA A 61 4.74 -7.16 -4.77
CA ALA A 61 5.87 -7.99 -4.37
C ALA A 61 7.20 -7.34 -4.78
N CYS A 62 7.34 -6.91 -6.03
CA CYS A 62 8.54 -6.21 -6.51
C CYS A 62 8.78 -4.87 -5.78
N MET A 63 7.74 -4.09 -5.50
CA MET A 63 7.86 -2.85 -4.72
C MET A 63 8.39 -3.13 -3.30
N ASN A 64 7.92 -4.20 -2.66
CA ASN A 64 8.40 -4.62 -1.34
C ASN A 64 9.85 -5.11 -1.38
N LEU A 65 10.23 -5.91 -2.38
CA LEU A 65 11.62 -6.33 -2.58
C LEU A 65 12.56 -5.13 -2.76
N LYS A 66 12.15 -4.13 -3.57
CA LYS A 66 12.91 -2.89 -3.72
C LYS A 66 13.07 -2.14 -2.39
N LYS A 67 12.02 -2.11 -1.55
CA LYS A 67 12.10 -1.49 -0.22
C LYS A 67 13.07 -2.24 0.68
N LEU A 68 13.03 -3.58 0.69
CA LEU A 68 13.95 -4.41 1.47
C LEU A 68 15.41 -4.19 1.08
N ALA A 69 15.72 -4.18 -0.23
CA ALA A 69 17.06 -3.92 -0.71
C ALA A 69 17.60 -2.55 -0.26
N LYS A 70 16.75 -1.52 -0.25
CA LYS A 70 17.13 -0.19 0.28
C LYS A 70 17.42 -0.21 1.77
N ILE A 71 16.57 -0.88 2.56
CA ILE A 71 16.78 -1.03 4.01
C ILE A 71 18.10 -1.74 4.29
N GLN A 72 18.39 -2.81 3.55
CA GLN A 72 19.65 -3.54 3.68
C GLN A 72 20.85 -2.63 3.38
N GLN A 73 20.81 -1.88 2.28
CA GLN A 73 21.87 -0.92 1.94
C GLN A 73 22.06 0.15 3.03
N GLU A 74 20.96 0.68 3.58
CA GLU A 74 21.03 1.67 4.68
C GLU A 74 21.63 1.08 5.96
N TRP A 75 21.38 -0.20 6.24
CA TRP A 75 22.00 -0.89 7.37
C TRP A 75 23.49 -1.12 7.15
N ASP A 76 23.90 -1.58 5.97
CA ASP A 76 25.31 -1.78 5.64
C ASP A 76 26.10 -0.47 5.78
N LEU A 77 25.54 0.65 5.32
CA LEU A 77 26.16 1.99 5.46
C LEU A 77 26.25 2.49 6.90
N LYS A 78 25.36 2.08 7.79
CA LYS A 78 25.39 2.46 9.22
C LYS A 78 26.39 1.64 10.03
N MET A 79 26.74 0.46 9.54
CA MET A 79 27.67 -0.46 10.18
C MET A 79 29.12 -0.29 9.71
N ALA A 80 29.31 0.40 8.58
CA ALA A 80 30.62 0.81 8.04
C ALA A 80 31.09 2.12 8.71
#